data_AF-A0A7C5CNS6-F1
#
_entry.id   AF-A0A7C5CNS6-F1
#
_cell.length_a   1.000
_cell.length_b   1.000
_cell.length_c   1.000
_cell.angle_alpha   90.00
_cell.angle_beta   90.00
_cell.angle_gamma   90.00
#
_symmetry.space_group_name_H-M   'P 1'
#
loop_
_entity.id
_entity.type
_entity.pdbx_description
1 polymer ?
#
loop_
_entity_poly.entity_id
_entity_poly.type
_entity_poly.pdbx_seq_one_letter_code
_entity_poly.pdbx_strand_id
1 'polypeptide(L)'
;MLIHNMTVSQKLLWLLYGFIALFLLRFAYSYFDQPSQQHEADVYVDTSGFELKRKNYASKKMVVAQSGAQTVAQSVDQKYEKIGSLTNATQQYDNDEQLLYQLIQQQALMIQLEQRVGLSGHRQLNIALGVVPDKFDAVIEQLKKIGQPKSIQIDKKDKTNEYKTLEAERLSLQKAREALLEIKQGGGDMGDMITVTNRLLDIEKQIQALGVNLGDFDAENEFCTVKFSLKETKT
;
A
#
# COMPACT_ATOMS: atom_id res chain seq x y z
N MET A 1 -50.63 31.12 34.95
CA MET A 1 -52.00 30.62 35.11
C MET A 1 -52.87 31.17 33.96
N LEU A 2 -52.70 30.68 32.71
CA LEU A 2 -53.39 31.22 31.52
C LEU A 2 -53.38 30.25 30.31
N ILE A 3 -53.42 28.93 30.54
CA ILE A 3 -53.38 27.91 29.45
C ILE A 3 -54.67 27.07 29.39
N HIS A 4 -55.68 27.37 30.20
CA HIS A 4 -56.81 26.46 30.38
C HIS A 4 -58.01 26.67 29.45
N ASN A 5 -57.95 27.59 28.48
CA ASN A 5 -59.01 27.72 27.45
C ASN A 5 -58.43 28.25 26.12
N MET A 6 -57.68 27.42 25.41
CA MET A 6 -57.25 27.69 24.03
C MET A 6 -57.73 26.57 23.13
N THR A 7 -58.35 26.93 22.00
CA THR A 7 -58.75 25.96 20.98
C THR A 7 -57.51 25.30 20.37
N VAL A 8 -57.64 24.08 19.86
CA VAL A 8 -56.51 23.28 19.33
C VAL A 8 -55.68 24.08 18.31
N SER A 9 -56.34 24.86 17.45
CA SER A 9 -55.69 25.73 16.46
C SER A 9 -54.83 26.82 17.08
N GLN A 10 -55.21 27.37 18.24
CA GLN A 10 -54.42 28.38 18.94
C GLN A 10 -53.19 27.77 19.62
N LYS A 11 -53.30 26.55 20.15
CA LYS A 11 -52.14 25.80 20.69
C LYS A 11 -51.14 25.47 19.57
N LEU A 12 -51.62 25.13 18.38
CA LEU A 12 -50.79 24.90 17.20
C LEU A 12 -50.02 26.16 16.78
N LEU A 13 -50.69 27.33 16.80
CA LEU A 13 -50.06 28.61 16.49
C LEU A 13 -48.96 28.98 17.50
N TRP A 14 -49.19 28.75 18.80
CA TRP A 14 -48.15 28.98 19.81
C TRP A 14 -46.96 28.02 19.66
N LEU A 15 -47.20 26.77 19.28
CA LEU A 15 -46.14 25.79 19.01
C LEU A 15 -45.33 26.19 17.77
N LEU A 16 -46.00 26.66 16.71
CA LEU A 16 -45.35 27.17 15.51
C LEU A 16 -44.50 28.41 15.80
N TYR A 17 -45.01 29.32 16.63
CA TYR A 17 -44.26 30.50 17.05
C TYR A 17 -43.01 30.13 17.87
N GLY A 18 -43.14 29.17 18.79
CA GLY A 18 -42.02 28.63 19.54
C GLY A 18 -40.98 27.94 18.65
N PHE A 19 -41.42 27.18 17.65
CA PHE A 19 -40.53 26.54 16.68
C PHE A 19 -39.76 27.55 15.84
N ILE A 20 -40.43 28.59 15.33
CA ILE A 20 -39.79 29.65 14.54
C ILE A 20 -38.79 30.43 15.40
N ALA A 21 -39.13 30.74 16.66
CA ALA A 21 -38.22 31.41 17.58
C ALA A 21 -36.96 30.57 17.85
N LEU A 22 -37.10 29.27 18.11
CA LEU A 22 -35.97 28.35 18.29
C LEU A 22 -35.15 28.17 17.00
N PHE A 23 -35.81 28.16 15.84
CA PHE A 23 -35.16 28.05 14.54
C PHE A 23 -34.28 29.27 14.23
N LEU A 24 -34.80 30.47 14.47
CA LEU A 24 -34.04 31.72 14.32
C LEU A 24 -32.91 31.82 15.34
N LEU A 25 -33.12 31.38 16.58
CA LEU A 25 -32.08 31.34 17.60
C LEU A 25 -30.96 30.36 17.22
N ARG A 26 -31.30 29.18 16.68
CA ARG A 26 -30.32 28.23 16.13
C ARG A 26 -29.53 28.84 14.96
N PHE A 27 -30.23 29.54 14.06
CA PHE A 27 -29.60 30.16 12.90
C PHE A 27 -28.65 31.30 13.31
N ALA A 28 -29.04 32.12 14.28
CA ALA A 28 -28.19 33.15 14.87
C ALA A 28 -26.99 32.54 15.62
N TYR A 29 -27.20 31.47 16.38
CA TYR A 29 -26.11 30.74 17.06
C TYR A 29 -25.09 30.23 16.04
N SER A 30 -25.54 29.68 14.92
CA SER A 30 -24.67 29.23 13.83
C SER A 30 -23.90 30.36 13.12
N TYR A 31 -24.32 31.62 13.26
CA TYR A 31 -23.65 32.78 12.64
C TYR A 31 -22.65 33.46 13.58
N PHE A 32 -22.89 33.38 14.89
CA PHE A 32 -21.99 33.91 15.93
C PHE A 32 -20.95 32.89 16.40
N ASP A 33 -21.23 31.61 16.26
CA ASP A 33 -20.18 30.59 16.22
C ASP A 33 -19.45 30.79 14.87
N GLN A 34 -18.48 31.71 14.84
CA GLN A 34 -17.32 31.50 13.97
C GLN A 34 -16.92 30.04 14.20
N PRO A 35 -16.55 29.25 13.18
CA PRO A 35 -16.01 27.92 13.41
C PRO A 35 -14.75 28.09 14.27
N SER A 36 -14.96 28.10 15.59
CA SER A 36 -14.00 27.91 16.62
C SER A 36 -13.32 26.66 16.16
N GLN A 37 -12.03 26.87 15.84
CA GLN A 37 -11.20 25.99 15.04
C GLN A 37 -11.82 24.63 14.98
N GLN A 38 -12.29 24.23 13.79
CA GLN A 38 -12.49 22.82 13.52
C GLN A 38 -11.27 22.18 14.16
N HIS A 39 -11.49 21.49 15.28
CA HIS A 39 -10.62 20.43 15.68
C HIS A 39 -10.57 19.68 14.36
N GLU A 40 -9.42 19.79 13.68
CA GLU A 40 -9.01 18.76 12.78
C GLU A 40 -9.23 17.54 13.65
N ALA A 41 -10.39 16.89 13.46
CA ALA A 41 -10.42 15.46 13.54
C ALA A 41 -9.24 15.16 12.63
N ASP A 42 -8.11 14.86 13.26
CA ASP A 42 -7.12 13.99 12.70
C ASP A 42 -7.97 12.82 12.22
N VAL A 43 -8.47 12.96 11.00
CA VAL A 43 -8.73 11.85 10.13
C VAL A 43 -7.35 11.29 10.10
N TYR A 44 -7.14 10.32 10.98
CA TYR A 44 -6.18 9.29 10.81
C TYR A 44 -6.51 8.74 9.44
N VAL A 45 -5.96 9.40 8.42
CA VAL A 45 -5.93 8.91 7.07
C VAL A 45 -5.09 7.69 7.26
N ASP A 46 -5.77 6.56 7.31
CA ASP A 46 -5.15 5.26 7.30
C ASP A 46 -4.21 5.27 6.09
N THR A 47 -2.92 5.47 6.37
CA THR A 47 -1.85 5.56 5.38
C THR A 47 -1.65 4.23 4.66
N SER A 48 -2.43 3.20 5.05
CA SER A 48 -2.64 1.93 4.37
C SER A 48 -3.42 2.02 3.06
N GLY A 49 -4.15 3.12 2.81
CA GLY A 49 -5.30 3.18 1.88
C GLY A 49 -5.05 3.22 0.37
N PHE A 50 -3.92 2.70 -0.14
CA PHE A 50 -3.93 2.18 -1.51
C PHE A 50 -3.16 0.86 -1.57
N GLU A 51 -3.88 -0.19 -1.95
CA GLU A 51 -3.31 -1.53 -2.13
C GLU A 51 -2.48 -1.57 -3.40
N LEU A 52 -1.17 -1.66 -3.24
CA LEU A 52 -0.30 -2.13 -4.29
C LEU A 52 -0.46 -3.64 -4.37
N LYS A 53 -1.09 -4.13 -5.45
CA LYS A 53 -1.22 -5.57 -5.70
C LYS A 53 0.13 -6.27 -5.93
N ARG A 54 1.21 -5.52 -6.16
CA ARG A 54 2.55 -6.06 -6.40
C ARG A 54 3.42 -5.93 -5.15
N LYS A 55 3.89 -7.06 -4.64
CA LYS A 55 4.88 -7.13 -3.55
C LYS A 55 6.26 -6.95 -4.16
N ASN A 56 7.14 -6.25 -3.46
CA ASN A 56 8.43 -5.81 -3.99
C ASN A 56 9.54 -6.41 -3.11
N TYR A 57 10.33 -7.31 -3.67
CA TYR A 57 11.36 -8.03 -2.94
C TYR A 57 12.74 -7.50 -3.33
N ALA A 58 13.53 -7.09 -2.35
CA ALA A 58 14.92 -6.65 -2.50
C ALA A 58 15.85 -7.66 -1.84
N SER A 59 17.04 -7.89 -2.41
CA SER A 59 18.08 -8.69 -1.75
C SER A 59 19.29 -7.83 -1.38
N LYS A 60 20.05 -8.27 -0.39
CA LYS A 60 21.38 -7.71 -0.11
C LYS A 60 22.34 -8.87 0.11
N LYS A 61 23.27 -9.06 -0.84
CA LYS A 61 24.42 -9.93 -0.64
C LYS A 61 25.35 -9.31 0.41
N MET A 62 25.26 -9.76 1.65
CA MET A 62 26.21 -9.40 2.70
C MET A 62 27.49 -10.22 2.54
N VAL A 63 28.58 -9.59 2.10
CA VAL A 63 29.93 -10.14 2.23
C VAL A 63 30.35 -9.96 3.69
N VAL A 64 30.32 -11.05 4.45
CA VAL A 64 30.91 -11.10 5.78
C VAL A 64 32.43 -11.07 5.60
N ALA A 65 33.09 -10.02 6.09
CA ALA A 65 34.54 -9.98 6.18
C ALA A 65 35.00 -11.10 7.12
N GLN A 66 35.64 -12.13 6.56
CA GLN A 66 36.20 -13.25 7.31
C GLN A 66 37.35 -12.76 8.21
N SER A 67 37.17 -12.93 9.52
CA SER A 67 38.27 -13.16 10.45
C SER A 67 38.15 -14.59 10.95
N GLY A 68 39.07 -15.46 10.52
CA GLY A 68 39.50 -16.67 11.21
C GLY A 68 38.49 -17.78 11.54
N ALA A 69 38.72 -18.94 10.92
CA ALA A 69 38.34 -20.30 11.34
C ALA A 69 36.86 -20.76 11.18
N GLN A 70 36.68 -21.58 10.13
CA GLN A 70 35.81 -22.75 10.01
C GLN A 70 34.52 -22.80 10.84
N THR A 71 33.45 -22.34 10.23
CA THR A 71 32.21 -23.10 10.05
C THR A 71 31.63 -22.70 8.70
N VAL A 72 31.08 -23.66 7.94
CA VAL A 72 30.37 -23.40 6.68
C VAL A 72 29.08 -22.66 7.01
N ALA A 73 29.17 -21.35 7.26
CA ALA A 73 28.03 -20.48 7.29
C ALA A 73 27.54 -20.39 5.85
N GLN A 74 26.47 -21.14 5.56
CA GLN A 74 25.65 -20.89 4.38
C GLN A 74 25.44 -19.38 4.31
N SER A 75 25.91 -18.74 3.25
CA SER A 75 25.55 -17.37 2.93
C SER A 75 24.04 -17.36 2.78
N VAL A 76 23.32 -17.02 3.84
CA VAL A 76 21.86 -16.91 3.80
C VAL A 76 21.61 -15.71 2.89
N ASP A 77 21.17 -15.98 1.67
CA ASP A 77 20.62 -14.96 0.80
C ASP A 77 19.38 -14.39 1.50
N GLN A 78 19.56 -13.26 2.18
CA GLN A 78 18.52 -12.63 2.95
C GLN A 78 17.63 -11.85 1.98
N LYS A 79 16.40 -12.33 1.81
CA LYS A 79 15.38 -11.63 1.02
C LYS A 79 14.59 -10.75 1.96
N TYR A 80 14.49 -9.46 1.68
CA TYR A 80 13.69 -8.53 2.46
C TYR A 80 12.84 -7.64 1.56
N GLU A 81 11.70 -7.23 2.07
CA GLU A 81 10.88 -6.19 1.46
C GLU A 81 11.17 -4.87 2.18
N LYS A 82 11.52 -3.82 1.43
CA LYS A 82 11.74 -2.46 1.97
C LYS A 82 10.71 -1.53 1.38
N ILE A 83 9.87 -0.97 2.26
CA ILE A 83 8.79 -0.06 1.90
C ILE A 83 8.98 1.25 2.66
N GLY A 84 9.06 2.36 1.95
CA GLY A 84 9.03 3.71 2.52
C GLY A 84 7.67 4.33 2.29
N SER A 85 7.03 4.82 3.35
CA SER A 85 5.77 5.57 3.28
C SER A 85 6.01 6.99 3.76
N LEU A 86 5.86 7.96 2.85
CA LEU A 86 5.98 9.39 3.13
C LEU A 86 4.65 10.10 2.85
N THR A 87 4.25 10.96 3.77
CA THR A 87 3.14 11.89 3.60
C THR A 87 3.63 13.29 3.84
N ASN A 88 3.50 14.15 2.84
CA ASN A 88 3.89 15.54 2.88
C ASN A 88 2.69 16.45 2.63
N ALA A 89 2.72 17.64 3.22
CA ALA A 89 1.74 18.69 3.01
C ALA A 89 2.40 19.87 2.29
N THR A 90 1.70 20.53 1.37
CA THR A 90 2.25 21.67 0.63
C THR A 90 1.22 22.77 0.41
N GLN A 91 1.70 24.01 0.42
CA GLN A 91 0.96 25.19 -0.03
C GLN A 91 1.25 25.53 -1.50
N GLN A 92 2.32 24.97 -2.08
CA GLN A 92 2.76 25.21 -3.46
C GLN A 92 2.63 23.93 -4.29
N TYR A 93 1.40 23.41 -4.37
CA TYR A 93 1.11 22.09 -4.93
C TYR A 93 1.68 21.89 -6.35
N ASP A 94 1.44 22.83 -7.26
CA ASP A 94 1.86 22.69 -8.66
C ASP A 94 3.39 22.67 -8.82
N ASN A 95 4.12 23.39 -7.96
CA ASN A 95 5.58 23.41 -7.97
C ASN A 95 6.15 22.11 -7.40
N ASP A 96 5.63 21.67 -6.26
CA ASP A 96 6.06 20.43 -5.60
C ASP A 96 5.72 19.18 -6.43
N GLU A 97 4.58 19.18 -7.13
CA GLU A 97 4.23 18.13 -8.10
C GLU A 97 5.25 18.09 -9.25
N GLN A 98 5.65 19.24 -9.81
CA GLN A 98 6.67 19.29 -10.85
C GLN A 98 8.03 18.79 -10.36
N LEU A 99 8.45 19.19 -9.15
CA LEU A 99 9.70 18.70 -8.53
C LEU A 99 9.68 17.18 -8.34
N LEU A 100 8.53 16.62 -7.94
CA LEU A 100 8.35 15.17 -7.84
C LEU A 100 8.53 14.47 -9.19
N TYR A 101 7.94 14.98 -10.26
CA TYR A 101 8.10 14.39 -11.60
C TYR A 101 9.52 14.53 -12.14
N GLN A 102 10.20 15.65 -11.86
CA GLN A 102 11.61 15.82 -12.19
C GLN A 102 12.48 14.79 -11.46
N LEU A 103 12.22 14.57 -10.16
CA LEU A 103 12.90 13.56 -9.36
C LEU A 103 12.72 12.15 -9.95
N ILE A 104 11.49 11.81 -10.33
CA ILE A 104 11.15 10.51 -10.96
C ILE A 104 11.97 10.30 -12.24
N GLN A 105 12.06 11.32 -13.09
CA GLN A 105 12.84 11.24 -14.33
C GLN A 105 14.35 11.17 -14.07
N GLN A 106 14.88 12.01 -13.19
CA GLN A 106 16.32 12.07 -12.88
C GLN A 106 16.84 10.77 -12.27
N GLN A 107 16.06 10.14 -11.40
CA GLN A 107 16.46 8.91 -10.73
C GLN A 107 16.02 7.64 -11.49
N ALA A 108 15.32 7.80 -12.62
CA ALA A 108 14.70 6.74 -13.41
C ALA A 108 13.81 5.82 -12.55
N LEU A 109 12.91 6.43 -11.76
CA LEU A 109 12.00 5.69 -10.89
C LEU A 109 10.82 5.15 -11.70
N MET A 110 10.38 3.93 -11.37
CA MET A 110 9.23 3.31 -12.00
C MET A 110 7.94 3.71 -11.29
N ILE A 111 7.01 4.37 -11.96
CA ILE A 111 5.69 4.65 -11.39
C ILE A 111 4.86 3.36 -11.40
N GLN A 112 4.55 2.83 -10.22
CA GLN A 112 3.74 1.62 -10.05
C GLN A 112 2.25 1.94 -9.93
N LEU A 113 1.93 3.07 -9.28
CA LEU A 113 0.58 3.57 -9.14
C LEU A 113 0.63 5.09 -9.04
N GLU A 114 -0.38 5.73 -9.63
CA GLU A 114 -0.61 7.16 -9.45
C GLU A 114 -2.12 7.41 -9.31
N GLN A 115 -2.48 8.22 -8.33
CA GLN A 115 -3.86 8.60 -8.06
C GLN A 115 -3.91 10.08 -7.67
N ARG A 116 -4.75 10.84 -8.38
CA ARG A 116 -5.05 12.24 -8.08
C ARG A 116 -6.48 12.35 -7.61
N VAL A 117 -6.68 13.03 -6.49
CA VAL A 117 -8.00 13.25 -5.90
C VAL A 117 -8.13 14.68 -5.37
N GLY A 118 -9.36 15.15 -5.22
CA GLY A 118 -9.66 16.47 -4.66
C GLY A 118 -9.70 17.60 -5.69
N LEU A 119 -10.17 18.75 -5.24
CA LEU A 119 -10.25 20.01 -5.99
C LEU A 119 -9.20 21.00 -5.48
N SER A 120 -8.91 22.04 -6.25
CA SER A 120 -7.96 23.10 -5.88
C SER A 120 -8.16 23.59 -4.43
N GLY A 121 -7.06 23.66 -3.68
CA GLY A 121 -7.04 23.97 -2.25
C GLY A 121 -7.17 22.75 -1.32
N HIS A 122 -7.56 21.60 -1.87
CA HIS A 122 -7.72 20.32 -1.19
C HIS A 122 -7.27 19.13 -2.06
N ARG A 123 -6.36 19.35 -3.02
CA ARG A 123 -5.82 18.30 -3.89
C ARG A 123 -4.96 17.32 -3.09
N GLN A 124 -4.94 16.07 -3.51
CA GLN A 124 -4.04 15.05 -2.97
C GLN A 124 -3.54 14.17 -4.12
N LEU A 125 -2.22 13.99 -4.17
CA LEU A 125 -1.55 13.07 -5.06
C LEU A 125 -1.02 11.89 -4.24
N ASN A 126 -1.43 10.68 -4.58
CA ASN A 126 -0.87 9.44 -4.04
C ASN A 126 -0.11 8.74 -5.16
N ILE A 127 1.16 8.47 -4.95
CA ILE A 127 2.02 7.80 -5.92
C ILE A 127 2.80 6.68 -5.24
N ALA A 128 3.00 5.59 -5.98
CA ALA A 128 3.94 4.54 -5.61
C ALA A 128 5.03 4.41 -6.64
N LEU A 129 6.26 4.37 -6.16
CA LEU A 129 7.47 4.35 -6.95
C LEU A 129 8.24 3.06 -6.65
N GLY A 130 8.60 2.34 -7.71
CA GLY A 130 9.61 1.29 -7.69
C GLY A 130 10.99 1.93 -7.77
N VAL A 131 11.81 1.68 -6.77
CA VAL A 131 13.13 2.29 -6.61
C VAL A 131 14.19 1.20 -6.47
N VAL A 132 15.31 1.34 -7.19
CA VAL A 132 16.45 0.43 -7.03
C VAL A 132 16.99 0.53 -5.59
N PRO A 133 17.33 -0.60 -4.92
CA PRO A 133 17.75 -0.61 -3.51
C PRO A 133 18.84 0.41 -3.15
N ASP A 134 19.85 0.58 -4.02
CA ASP A 134 20.96 1.50 -3.81
C ASP A 134 20.54 2.98 -3.79
N LYS A 135 19.47 3.32 -4.50
CA LYS A 135 18.95 4.69 -4.60
C LYS A 135 17.87 5.00 -3.57
N PHE A 136 17.39 4.00 -2.84
CA PHE A 136 16.23 4.15 -1.95
C PHE A 136 16.43 5.26 -0.93
N ASP A 137 17.54 5.25 -0.18
CA ASP A 137 17.75 6.21 0.89
C ASP A 137 17.93 7.64 0.31
N ALA A 138 18.58 7.77 -0.84
CA ALA A 138 18.72 9.04 -1.55
C ALA A 138 17.38 9.61 -2.05
N VAL A 139 16.50 8.75 -2.57
CA VAL A 139 15.15 9.15 -3.02
C VAL A 139 14.31 9.62 -1.84
N ILE A 140 14.35 8.91 -0.70
CA ILE A 140 13.65 9.33 0.52
C ILE A 140 14.12 10.72 0.98
N GLU A 141 15.42 10.97 1.01
CA GLU A 141 15.97 12.28 1.38
C GLU A 141 15.56 13.41 0.41
N GLN A 142 15.37 13.10 -0.87
CA GLN A 142 14.89 14.08 -1.86
C GLN A 142 13.39 14.33 -1.72
N LEU A 143 12.59 13.29 -1.50
CA LEU A 143 11.15 13.41 -1.26
C LEU A 143 10.81 14.19 0.02
N LYS A 144 11.65 14.09 1.07
CA LYS A 144 11.51 14.91 2.29
C LYS A 144 11.56 16.41 2.03
N LYS A 145 12.22 16.85 0.96
CA LYS A 145 12.38 18.26 0.60
C LYS A 145 11.20 18.81 -0.21
N ILE A 146 10.34 17.93 -0.74
CA ILE A 146 9.18 18.31 -1.54
C ILE A 146 8.01 18.57 -0.59
N GLY A 147 7.69 19.83 -0.34
CA GLY A 147 6.73 20.23 0.69
C GLY A 147 7.22 20.01 2.13
N GLN A 148 6.27 19.95 3.06
CA GLN A 148 6.50 19.79 4.50
C GLN A 148 6.20 18.34 4.92
N PRO A 149 7.19 17.56 5.40
CA PRO A 149 6.98 16.19 5.82
C PRO A 149 6.06 16.12 7.05
N LYS A 150 5.00 15.32 6.96
CA LYS A 150 4.05 15.07 8.06
C LYS A 150 4.26 13.70 8.69
N SER A 151 4.50 12.69 7.88
CA SER A 151 4.77 11.33 8.35
C SER A 151 5.79 10.64 7.45
N ILE A 152 6.69 9.90 8.07
CA ILE A 152 7.75 9.13 7.42
C ILE A 152 7.86 7.80 8.14
N GLN A 153 7.59 6.71 7.45
CA GLN A 153 7.71 5.35 7.96
C GLN A 153 8.54 4.53 6.97
N ILE A 154 9.51 3.78 7.48
CA ILE A 154 10.32 2.87 6.67
C ILE A 154 10.22 1.49 7.30
N ASP A 155 9.56 0.59 6.60
CA ASP A 155 9.37 -0.79 7.00
C ASP A 155 10.36 -1.68 6.26
N LYS A 156 11.10 -2.50 7.01
CA LYS A 156 11.94 -3.57 6.48
C LYS A 156 11.43 -4.89 7.01
N LYS A 157 10.84 -5.69 6.15
CA LYS A 157 10.31 -7.02 6.50
C LYS A 157 11.22 -8.11 5.97
N ASP A 158 11.72 -8.97 6.86
CA ASP A 158 12.44 -10.17 6.45
C ASP A 158 11.46 -11.16 5.81
N LYS A 159 11.76 -11.55 4.57
CA LYS A 159 10.98 -12.45 3.72
C LYS A 159 11.75 -13.73 3.39
N THR A 160 12.91 -13.95 4.00
CA THR A 160 13.78 -15.11 3.76
C THR A 160 13.04 -16.43 4.00
N ASN A 161 12.21 -16.50 5.05
CA ASN A 161 11.43 -17.70 5.35
C ASN A 161 10.27 -17.92 4.36
N GLU A 162 9.65 -16.86 3.87
CA GLU A 162 8.58 -16.94 2.86
C GLU A 162 9.16 -17.44 1.52
N TYR A 163 10.30 -16.89 1.11
CA TYR A 163 11.03 -17.36 -0.08
C TYR A 163 11.44 -18.84 0.04
N LYS A 164 12.05 -19.24 1.15
CA LYS A 164 12.44 -20.64 1.38
C LYS A 164 11.25 -21.60 1.35
N THR A 165 10.11 -21.17 1.90
CA THR A 165 8.87 -21.97 1.87
C THR A 165 8.37 -22.16 0.44
N LEU A 166 8.30 -21.08 -0.35
CA LEU A 166 7.87 -21.13 -1.75
C LEU A 166 8.81 -21.98 -2.62
N GLU A 167 10.12 -21.88 -2.40
CA GLU A 167 11.11 -22.66 -3.14
C GLU A 167 11.05 -24.15 -2.77
N ALA A 168 10.85 -24.48 -1.49
CA ALA A 168 10.64 -25.85 -1.05
C ALA A 168 9.35 -26.46 -1.64
N GLU A 169 8.27 -25.66 -1.72
CA GLU A 169 7.01 -26.07 -2.35
C GLU A 169 7.19 -26.35 -3.85
N ARG A 170 7.88 -25.46 -4.57
CA ARG A 170 8.23 -25.65 -5.99
C ARG A 170 9.01 -26.95 -6.20
N LEU A 171 10.02 -27.21 -5.37
CA LEU A 171 10.85 -28.42 -5.46
C LEU A 171 10.03 -29.69 -5.16
N SER A 172 9.12 -29.63 -4.18
CA SER A 172 8.21 -30.73 -3.86
C SER A 172 7.29 -31.06 -5.04
N LEU A 173 6.69 -30.04 -5.66
CA LEU A 173 5.83 -30.21 -6.84
C LEU A 173 6.59 -30.73 -8.06
N GLN A 174 7.85 -30.31 -8.25
CA GLN A 174 8.70 -30.87 -9.31
C GLN A 174 8.97 -32.35 -9.10
N LYS A 175 9.30 -32.77 -7.87
CA LYS A 175 9.46 -34.20 -7.55
C LYS A 175 8.18 -34.99 -7.77
N ALA A 176 7.02 -34.43 -7.39
CA ALA A 176 5.73 -35.06 -7.64
C ALA A 176 5.43 -35.20 -9.15
N ARG A 177 5.79 -34.17 -9.95
CA ARG A 177 5.67 -34.19 -11.41
C ARG A 177 6.55 -35.30 -12.02
N GLU A 178 7.80 -35.41 -11.57
CA GLU A 178 8.73 -36.45 -12.02
C GLU A 178 8.20 -37.85 -11.70
N ALA A 179 7.77 -38.08 -10.45
CA ALA A 179 7.17 -39.36 -10.04
C ALA A 179 5.92 -39.73 -10.87
N LEU A 180 5.06 -38.75 -11.20
CA LEU A 180 3.89 -38.99 -12.05
C LEU A 180 4.26 -39.23 -13.52
N LEU A 181 5.33 -38.61 -14.02
CA LEU A 181 5.87 -38.90 -15.35
C LEU A 181 6.42 -40.33 -15.43
N GLU A 182 7.08 -40.81 -14.38
CA GLU A 182 7.53 -42.22 -14.29
C GLU A 182 6.34 -43.18 -14.31
N ILE A 183 5.28 -42.92 -13.55
CA ILE A 183 4.04 -43.73 -13.56
C ILE A 183 3.39 -43.72 -14.95
N LYS A 184 3.36 -42.55 -15.62
CA LYS A 184 2.85 -42.43 -16.99
C LYS A 184 3.65 -43.27 -17.99
N GLN A 185 4.98 -43.35 -17.83
CA GLN A 185 5.87 -44.16 -18.68
C GLN A 185 5.74 -45.67 -18.40
N GLY A 186 5.39 -46.06 -17.17
CA GLY A 186 5.21 -47.45 -16.75
C GLY A 186 3.99 -48.17 -17.33
N GLY A 187 3.06 -47.44 -17.97
CA GLY A 187 1.83 -48.00 -18.55
C GLY A 187 0.76 -48.37 -17.50
N GLY A 188 -0.52 -48.35 -17.89
CA GLY A 188 -1.66 -48.62 -17.00
C GLY A 188 -3.00 -48.59 -17.74
N ASP A 189 -4.10 -48.80 -17.02
CA ASP A 189 -5.45 -48.71 -17.58
C ASP A 189 -5.76 -47.29 -18.10
N MET A 190 -6.66 -47.18 -19.08
CA MET A 190 -6.97 -45.89 -19.70
C MET A 190 -7.57 -44.88 -18.71
N GLY A 191 -8.32 -45.35 -17.70
CA GLY A 191 -8.84 -44.51 -16.62
C GLY A 191 -7.75 -43.96 -15.70
N ASP A 192 -6.76 -44.78 -15.37
CA ASP A 192 -5.60 -44.37 -14.55
C ASP A 192 -4.73 -43.35 -15.30
N MET A 193 -4.56 -43.55 -16.62
CA MET A 193 -3.76 -42.65 -17.45
C MET A 193 -4.39 -41.26 -17.59
N ILE A 194 -5.72 -41.18 -17.68
CA ILE A 194 -6.46 -39.91 -17.65
C ILE A 194 -6.28 -39.22 -16.28
N THR A 195 -6.37 -39.98 -15.20
CA THR A 195 -6.22 -39.46 -13.82
C THR A 195 -4.81 -38.90 -13.59
N VAL A 196 -3.77 -39.65 -13.98
CA VAL A 196 -2.37 -39.20 -13.90
C VAL A 196 -2.15 -37.94 -14.75
N THR A 197 -2.72 -37.89 -15.96
CA THR A 197 -2.58 -36.74 -16.87
C THR A 197 -3.25 -35.49 -16.30
N ASN A 198 -4.46 -35.60 -15.74
CA ASN A 198 -5.14 -34.48 -15.10
C ASN A 198 -4.34 -33.96 -13.89
N ARG A 199 -3.83 -34.87 -13.05
CA ARG A 199 -3.00 -34.49 -11.90
C ARG A 199 -1.69 -33.82 -12.33
N LEU A 200 -1.07 -34.30 -13.41
CA LEU A 200 0.12 -33.70 -13.99
C LEU A 200 -0.15 -32.26 -14.46
N LEU A 201 -1.25 -32.04 -15.18
CA LEU A 201 -1.66 -30.70 -15.63
C LEU A 201 -1.89 -29.75 -14.44
N ASP A 202 -2.51 -30.22 -13.37
CA ASP A 202 -2.72 -29.41 -12.17
C ASP A 202 -1.41 -29.03 -11.48
N ILE A 203 -0.47 -29.97 -11.36
CA ILE A 203 0.86 -29.70 -10.80
C ILE A 203 1.64 -28.73 -11.69
N GLU A 204 1.56 -28.86 -13.01
CA GLU A 204 2.22 -27.93 -13.93
C GLU A 204 1.66 -26.51 -13.81
N LYS A 205 0.34 -26.35 -13.67
CA LYS A 205 -0.27 -25.04 -13.38
C LYS A 205 0.22 -24.47 -12.04
N GLN A 206 0.33 -25.29 -11.00
CA GLN A 206 0.83 -24.86 -9.69
C GLN A 206 2.30 -24.43 -9.77
N ILE A 207 3.14 -25.19 -10.48
CA ILE A 207 4.55 -24.85 -10.70
C ILE A 207 4.66 -23.53 -11.48
N GLN A 208 3.84 -23.31 -12.52
CA GLN A 208 3.82 -22.06 -13.26
C GLN A 208 3.40 -20.88 -12.38
N ALA A 209 2.35 -21.03 -11.57
CA ALA A 209 1.89 -20.00 -10.65
C ALA A 209 2.97 -19.67 -9.59
N LEU A 210 3.64 -20.69 -9.03
CA LEU A 210 4.77 -20.51 -8.13
C LEU A 210 5.96 -19.86 -8.83
N GLY A 211 6.21 -20.17 -10.11
CA GLY A 211 7.25 -19.55 -10.92
C GLY A 211 7.03 -18.04 -11.10
N VAL A 212 5.79 -17.59 -11.27
CA VAL A 212 5.45 -16.16 -11.29
C VAL A 212 5.74 -15.52 -9.93
N ASN A 213 5.31 -16.15 -8.84
CA ASN A 213 5.54 -15.65 -7.48
C ASN A 213 7.04 -15.65 -7.11
N LEU A 214 7.82 -16.62 -7.58
CA LEU A 214 9.27 -16.73 -7.33
C LEU A 214 10.08 -15.81 -8.24
N GLY A 215 9.61 -15.54 -9.47
CA GLY A 215 10.22 -14.56 -10.38
C GLY A 215 10.21 -13.14 -9.79
N ASP A 216 9.29 -12.84 -8.88
CA ASP A 216 9.30 -11.60 -8.10
C ASP A 216 10.48 -11.53 -7.09
N PHE A 217 11.16 -12.65 -6.78
CA PHE A 217 12.33 -12.71 -5.88
C PHE A 217 13.66 -12.80 -6.63
N ASP A 218 13.64 -12.80 -7.96
CA ASP A 218 14.84 -12.92 -8.79
C ASP A 218 15.66 -11.62 -8.76
N ALA A 219 16.99 -11.76 -8.82
CA ALA A 219 17.92 -10.67 -8.57
C ALA A 219 17.86 -9.54 -9.61
N GLU A 220 17.32 -9.80 -10.78
CA GLU A 220 17.15 -8.81 -11.86
C GLU A 220 15.93 -7.89 -11.64
N ASN A 221 14.96 -8.27 -10.81
CA ASN A 221 13.71 -7.52 -10.59
C ASN A 221 13.61 -6.92 -9.17
N GLU A 222 14.74 -6.57 -8.56
CA GLU A 222 14.79 -6.06 -7.19
C GLU A 222 14.41 -4.58 -7.12
N PHE A 223 13.18 -4.30 -6.67
CA PHE A 223 12.74 -2.94 -6.37
C PHE A 223 12.30 -2.83 -4.91
N CYS A 224 12.67 -1.72 -4.28
CA CYS A 224 12.03 -1.23 -3.08
C CYS A 224 10.80 -0.40 -3.48
N THR A 225 9.79 -0.37 -2.61
CA THR A 225 8.60 0.48 -2.83
C THR A 225 8.71 1.76 -2.04
N VAL A 226 8.44 2.89 -2.68
CA VAL A 226 8.21 4.16 -1.99
C VAL A 226 6.80 4.63 -2.27
N LYS A 227 5.96 4.66 -1.24
CA LYS A 227 4.65 5.29 -1.24
C LYS A 227 4.82 6.74 -0.83
N PHE A 228 4.43 7.66 -1.70
CA PHE A 228 4.48 9.09 -1.43
C PHE A 228 3.09 9.69 -1.59
N SER A 229 2.66 10.45 -0.59
CA SER A 229 1.41 11.20 -0.61
C SER A 229 1.70 12.68 -0.44
N LEU A 230 1.21 13.52 -1.35
CA LEU A 230 1.35 14.97 -1.30
C LEU A 230 -0.04 15.60 -1.19
N LYS A 231 -0.32 16.25 -0.06
CA LYS A 231 -1.60 16.89 0.24
C LYS A 231 -1.48 18.40 0.14
N GLU A 232 -2.37 19.03 -0.61
CA GLU A 232 -2.51 20.48 -0.67
C GLU A 232 -3.15 20.99 0.62
N THR A 233 -2.52 21.99 1.23
CA THR A 233 -3.04 22.74 2.36
C THR A 233 -3.28 24.17 1.91
N LYS A 234 -4.43 24.71 2.28
CA LYS A 234 -4.79 26.08 2.00
C LYS A 234 -3.81 27.03 2.70
N THR A 235 -3.26 27.98 1.95
CA THR A 235 -2.53 29.15 2.47
C THR A 235 -3.42 30.05 3.31
#